data_AF-A0A958M8H1-F1
#
_entry.id   AF-A0A958M8H1-F1
#
_cell.length_a   1.000
_cell.length_b   1.000
_cell.length_c   1.000
_cell.angle_alpha   90.00
_cell.angle_beta   90.00
_cell.angle_gamma   90.00
#
_symmetry.space_group_name_H-M   'P 1'
#
loop_
_entity.id
_entity.type
_entity.pdbx_description
1 polymer ?
#
loop_
_entity_poly.entity_id
_entity_poly.type
_entity_poly.pdbx_seq_one_letter_code
_entity_poly.pdbx_strand_id
1 'polypeptide(L)'
;SRTDFDLANHEKYSGKKLRYFDPDRNEHYIPYVIETSIGLDRMFLAVLSYALQEELLEDGSARAVMRIPALLAPVKAAVLPLVKRDGLPEAARTLFNDLKSNFMTDYDEKDAIGRRYRRQDAIGTPFCITIDHQTLEDDTVTLRYRDSMEQKRVKTGAVKEAVKKELEVSF
;
A
#
# COMPACT_ATOMS: atom_id res chain seq x y z
N SER A 1 -28.44 12.57 9.12
CA SER A 1 -28.36 14.04 9.26
C SER A 1 -28.97 14.42 10.60
N ARG A 2 -28.35 15.36 11.33
CA ARG A 2 -28.79 15.84 12.65
C ARG A 2 -29.57 17.15 12.56
N THR A 3 -30.06 17.48 11.34
CA THR A 3 -30.63 18.78 10.99
C THR A 3 -29.74 19.92 11.52
N ASP A 4 -30.32 20.92 12.16
CA ASP A 4 -29.66 22.07 12.78
C ASP A 4 -29.31 21.88 14.27
N PHE A 5 -29.57 20.71 14.87
CA PHE A 5 -29.48 20.50 16.33
C PHE A 5 -28.13 20.94 16.92
N ASP A 6 -27.02 20.58 16.27
CA ASP A 6 -25.67 20.85 16.79
C ASP A 6 -25.34 22.35 16.79
N LEU A 7 -25.63 23.03 15.68
CA LEU A 7 -25.34 24.46 15.53
C LEU A 7 -26.32 25.33 16.32
N ALA A 8 -27.59 24.94 16.42
CA ALA A 8 -28.60 25.64 17.21
C ALA A 8 -28.25 25.63 18.71
N ASN A 9 -27.82 24.48 19.24
CA ASN A 9 -27.34 24.41 20.61
C ASN A 9 -26.04 25.19 20.80
N HIS A 10 -25.09 25.11 19.87
CA HIS A 10 -23.85 25.88 19.97
C HIS A 10 -24.11 27.40 19.96
N GLU A 11 -25.01 27.91 19.10
CA GLU A 11 -25.44 29.32 19.11
C GLU A 11 -26.03 29.72 20.48
N LYS A 12 -26.94 28.90 21.02
CA LYS A 12 -27.61 29.14 22.31
C LYS A 12 -26.63 29.25 23.49
N TYR A 13 -25.66 28.33 23.59
CA TYR A 13 -24.76 28.26 24.75
C TYR A 13 -23.49 29.11 24.59
N SER A 14 -23.04 29.37 23.35
CA SER A 14 -21.86 30.21 23.11
C SER A 14 -22.19 31.71 22.95
N GLY A 15 -23.46 32.06 22.68
CA GLY A 15 -23.89 33.44 22.41
C GLY A 15 -23.44 33.98 21.05
N LYS A 16 -22.73 33.19 20.23
CA LYS A 16 -22.32 33.58 18.88
C LYS A 16 -23.35 33.12 17.86
N LYS A 17 -23.73 34.01 16.93
CA LYS A 17 -24.65 33.69 15.82
C LYS A 17 -23.95 32.77 14.81
N LEU A 18 -24.56 31.63 14.49
CA LEU A 18 -24.09 30.62 13.53
C LEU A 18 -25.08 30.48 12.36
N ARG A 19 -25.66 31.59 11.93
CA ARG A 19 -26.67 31.64 10.85
C ARG A 19 -26.02 32.00 9.53
N TYR A 20 -26.40 31.29 8.48
CA TYR A 20 -26.09 31.63 7.10
C TYR A 20 -27.20 32.52 6.53
N PHE A 21 -26.85 33.50 5.69
CA PHE A 21 -27.82 34.28 4.92
C PHE A 21 -27.89 33.72 3.51
N ASP A 22 -29.08 33.28 3.10
CA ASP A 22 -29.33 32.82 1.74
C ASP A 22 -29.93 33.97 0.92
N PRO A 23 -29.20 34.45 -0.11
CA PRO A 23 -29.65 35.59 -0.92
C PRO A 23 -30.81 35.24 -1.86
N ASP A 24 -30.97 33.98 -2.26
CA ASP A 24 -32.06 33.54 -3.14
C ASP A 24 -33.38 33.42 -2.38
N ARG A 25 -33.28 33.03 -1.10
CA ARG A 25 -34.42 32.90 -0.18
C ARG A 25 -34.65 34.15 0.67
N ASN A 26 -33.70 35.08 0.67
CA ASN A 26 -33.66 36.30 1.47
C ASN A 26 -33.93 36.05 2.97
N GLU A 27 -33.37 34.98 3.53
CA GLU A 27 -33.58 34.58 4.93
C GLU A 27 -32.28 34.14 5.62
N HIS A 28 -32.26 34.29 6.95
CA HIS A 28 -31.19 33.74 7.80
C HIS A 28 -31.64 32.41 8.40
N TYR A 29 -30.88 31.34 8.18
CA TYR A 29 -31.15 30.03 8.78
C TYR A 29 -29.89 29.38 9.37
N ILE A 30 -30.09 28.40 10.24
CA ILE A 30 -29.02 27.56 10.76
C ILE A 30 -28.87 26.35 9.82
N PRO A 31 -27.71 26.17 9.16
CA PRO A 31 -27.56 25.12 8.16
C PRO A 31 -27.63 23.73 8.79
N TYR A 32 -28.10 22.76 8.00
CA TYR A 32 -28.18 21.38 8.44
C TYR A 32 -26.81 20.73 8.41
N VAL A 33 -26.52 19.96 9.46
CA VAL A 33 -25.32 19.15 9.57
C VAL A 33 -25.58 17.80 8.90
N ILE A 34 -24.86 17.59 7.79
CA ILE A 34 -24.73 16.29 7.12
C ILE A 34 -23.38 15.71 7.54
N GLU A 35 -23.44 14.74 8.45
CA GLU A 35 -22.25 14.07 8.97
C GLU A 35 -22.11 12.68 8.37
N THR A 36 -20.89 12.33 7.97
CA THR A 36 -20.49 10.95 7.67
C THR A 36 -19.49 10.53 8.74
N SER A 37 -19.91 9.65 9.66
CA SER A 37 -19.04 9.13 10.72
C SER A 37 -18.50 7.76 10.34
N ILE A 38 -17.17 7.58 10.42
CA ILE A 38 -16.51 6.33 10.10
C ILE A 38 -15.41 6.01 11.12
N GLY A 39 -15.35 4.75 11.56
CA GLY A 39 -14.34 4.30 12.52
C GLY A 39 -13.11 3.76 11.81
N LEU A 40 -12.01 4.52 11.83
CA LEU A 40 -10.75 4.15 11.17
C LEU A 40 -10.23 2.79 11.66
N ASP A 41 -10.19 2.57 12.98
CA ASP A 41 -9.69 1.32 13.58
C ASP A 41 -10.50 0.11 13.12
N ARG A 42 -11.83 0.26 13.03
CA ARG A 42 -12.73 -0.80 12.58
C ARG A 42 -12.54 -1.10 11.09
N MET A 43 -12.37 -0.07 10.27
CA MET A 43 -12.06 -0.25 8.85
C MET A 43 -10.71 -0.96 8.68
N PHE A 44 -9.69 -0.51 9.39
CA PHE A 44 -8.36 -1.11 9.35
C PHE A 44 -8.41 -2.59 9.72
N LEU A 45 -9.06 -2.92 10.83
CA LEU A 45 -9.24 -4.30 11.26
C LEU A 45 -10.02 -5.11 10.22
N ALA A 46 -11.13 -4.60 9.70
CA ALA A 46 -11.93 -5.30 8.70
C ALA A 46 -11.13 -5.59 7.41
N VAL A 47 -10.35 -4.62 6.93
CA VAL A 47 -9.49 -4.79 5.74
C VAL A 47 -8.43 -5.86 5.99
N LEU A 48 -7.73 -5.81 7.14
CA LEU A 48 -6.71 -6.80 7.46
C LEU A 48 -7.29 -8.20 7.66
N SER A 49 -8.41 -8.33 8.36
CA SER A 49 -9.07 -9.60 8.59
C SER A 49 -9.55 -10.25 7.28
N TYR A 50 -9.99 -9.45 6.32
CA TYR A 50 -10.38 -9.96 5.00
C TYR A 50 -9.18 -10.30 4.10
N ALA A 51 -8.10 -9.54 4.22
CA ALA A 51 -6.91 -9.68 3.40
C ALA A 51 -6.02 -10.87 3.80
N LEU A 52 -5.97 -11.23 5.09
CA LEU A 52 -5.14 -12.34 5.56
C LEU A 52 -5.74 -13.69 5.15
N GLN A 53 -4.98 -14.46 4.37
CA GLN A 53 -5.40 -15.74 3.83
C GLN A 53 -4.30 -16.80 4.00
N GLU A 54 -4.70 -18.05 4.18
CA GLU A 54 -3.83 -19.20 3.99
C GLU A 54 -4.13 -19.84 2.64
N GLU A 55 -3.10 -20.03 1.82
CA GLU A 55 -3.21 -20.57 0.47
C GLU A 55 -2.40 -21.86 0.36
N LEU A 56 -3.07 -22.94 -0.06
CA LEU A 56 -2.43 -24.20 -0.42
C LEU A 56 -1.85 -24.08 -1.82
N LEU A 57 -0.55 -24.38 -1.95
CA LEU A 57 0.17 -24.40 -3.21
C LEU A 57 0.10 -25.78 -3.86
N GLU A 58 0.41 -25.83 -5.16
CA GLU A 58 0.40 -27.07 -5.95
C GLU A 58 1.37 -28.13 -5.42
N ASP A 59 2.44 -27.72 -4.75
CA ASP A 59 3.42 -28.60 -4.11
C ASP A 59 2.95 -29.18 -2.77
N GLY A 60 1.71 -28.87 -2.35
CA GLY A 60 1.12 -29.29 -1.07
C GLY A 60 1.58 -28.45 0.13
N SER A 61 2.45 -27.46 -0.06
CA SER A 61 2.83 -26.52 1.00
C SER A 61 1.78 -25.41 1.16
N ALA A 62 1.61 -24.89 2.37
CA ALA A 62 0.73 -23.76 2.64
C ALA A 62 1.54 -22.46 2.79
N ARG A 63 1.00 -21.33 2.33
CA ARG A 63 1.55 -19.98 2.59
C ARG A 63 0.52 -19.08 3.28
N ALA A 64 0.97 -18.28 4.23
CA ALA A 64 0.22 -17.12 4.69
C ALA A 64 0.46 -15.95 3.72
N VAL A 65 -0.61 -15.32 3.26
CA VAL A 65 -0.56 -14.17 2.35
C VAL A 65 -1.52 -13.10 2.83
N MET A 66 -1.03 -11.86 2.94
CA MET A 66 -1.85 -10.69 3.24
C MET A 66 -2.21 -10.00 1.91
N ARG A 67 -3.36 -10.35 1.34
CA ARG A 67 -3.88 -9.79 0.07
C ARG A 67 -4.47 -8.39 0.24
N ILE A 68 -3.78 -7.54 1.02
CA ILE A 68 -4.18 -6.16 1.21
C ILE A 68 -4.07 -5.41 -0.12
N PRO A 69 -5.01 -4.52 -0.50
CA PRO A 69 -4.88 -3.74 -1.72
C PRO A 69 -3.51 -3.05 -1.82
N ALA A 70 -2.87 -3.07 -2.98
CA ALA A 70 -1.50 -2.59 -3.14
C ALA A 70 -1.32 -1.13 -2.67
N LEU A 71 -2.34 -0.29 -2.90
CA LEU A 71 -2.42 1.09 -2.40
C LEU A 71 -2.35 1.20 -0.87
N LEU A 72 -2.92 0.23 -0.15
CA LEU A 72 -2.95 0.19 1.31
C LEU A 72 -1.79 -0.58 1.94
N ALA A 73 -1.01 -1.34 1.14
CA ALA A 73 0.12 -2.10 1.65
C ALA A 73 1.16 -1.18 2.34
N PRO A 74 1.65 -1.52 3.54
CA PRO A 74 2.59 -0.67 4.28
C PRO A 74 3.96 -0.58 3.59
N VAL A 75 4.40 -1.67 2.95
CA VAL A 75 5.58 -1.74 2.09
C VAL A 75 5.10 -2.03 0.67
N LYS A 76 5.56 -1.23 -0.29
CA LYS A 76 5.16 -1.32 -1.69
C LYS A 76 6.03 -2.29 -2.48
N ALA A 77 7.33 -2.27 -2.21
CA ALA A 77 8.29 -3.14 -2.89
C ALA A 77 9.42 -3.57 -1.95
N ALA A 78 9.84 -4.83 -2.05
CA ALA A 78 11.01 -5.34 -1.36
C ALA A 78 12.11 -5.66 -2.36
N VAL A 79 13.34 -5.18 -2.14
CA VAL A 79 14.50 -5.47 -2.99
C VAL A 79 15.35 -6.55 -2.34
N LEU A 80 15.55 -7.66 -3.06
CA LEU A 80 16.07 -8.91 -2.52
C LEU A 80 17.24 -9.42 -3.39
N PRO A 81 18.50 -9.33 -2.94
CA PRO A 81 19.61 -9.93 -3.69
C PRO A 81 19.54 -11.47 -3.61
N LEU A 82 19.71 -12.18 -4.73
CA LEU A 82 19.58 -13.64 -4.78
C LEU A 82 20.51 -14.32 -3.76
N VAL A 83 21.75 -13.86 -3.68
CA VAL A 83 22.76 -14.28 -2.70
C VAL A 83 23.43 -13.08 -2.03
N LYS A 84 24.02 -13.30 -0.86
CA LYS A 84 24.72 -12.27 -0.05
C LYS A 84 26.16 -11.99 -0.51
N ARG A 85 26.48 -12.21 -1.78
CA ARG A 85 27.85 -12.13 -2.31
C ARG A 85 27.81 -11.77 -3.79
N ASP A 86 28.99 -11.75 -4.41
CA ASP A 86 29.15 -11.62 -5.85
C ASP A 86 28.62 -10.29 -6.42
N GLY A 87 28.65 -9.20 -5.64
CA GLY A 87 28.22 -7.87 -6.08
C GLY A 87 26.70 -7.66 -6.12
N LEU A 88 25.90 -8.69 -5.85
CA LEU A 88 24.44 -8.58 -5.86
C LEU A 88 23.87 -7.68 -4.75
N PRO A 89 24.39 -7.72 -3.51
CA PRO A 89 23.94 -6.81 -2.45
C PRO A 89 24.16 -5.33 -2.81
N GLU A 90 25.28 -5.01 -3.46
CA GLU A 90 25.62 -3.66 -3.90
C GLU A 90 24.64 -3.17 -4.98
N ALA A 91 24.39 -3.99 -6.01
CA ALA A 91 23.39 -3.69 -7.04
C ALA A 91 21.97 -3.53 -6.45
N ALA A 92 21.59 -4.41 -5.52
CA ALA A 92 20.31 -4.34 -4.82
C ALA A 92 20.17 -3.07 -3.98
N ARG A 93 21.24 -2.63 -3.29
CA ARG A 93 21.24 -1.37 -2.54
C ARG A 93 21.09 -0.15 -3.44
N THR A 94 21.70 -0.16 -4.62
CA THR A 94 21.52 0.90 -5.62
C THR A 94 20.05 1.02 -6.00
N LEU A 95 19.42 -0.07 -6.44
CA LEU A 95 18.00 -0.04 -6.81
C LEU A 95 17.08 0.32 -5.63
N PHE A 96 17.38 -0.19 -4.44
CA PHE A 96 16.65 0.17 -3.22
C PHE A 96 16.71 1.68 -2.95
N ASN A 97 17.89 2.29 -3.08
CA ASN A 97 18.08 3.72 -2.88
C ASN A 97 17.33 4.56 -3.92
N ASP A 98 17.20 4.08 -5.15
CA ASP A 98 16.43 4.75 -6.19
C ASP A 98 14.92 4.70 -5.91
N LEU A 99 14.42 3.53 -5.47
CA LEU A 99 13.00 3.32 -5.21
C LEU A 99 12.49 3.97 -3.92
N LYS A 100 13.29 3.97 -2.84
CA LYS A 100 12.88 4.47 -1.52
C LYS A 100 12.47 5.94 -1.49
N SER A 101 12.91 6.72 -2.48
CA SER A 101 12.54 8.14 -2.63
C SER A 101 11.09 8.34 -3.07
N ASN A 102 10.46 7.31 -3.68
CA ASN A 102 9.10 7.38 -4.22
C ASN A 102 8.13 6.44 -3.50
N PHE A 103 8.64 5.38 -2.87
CA PHE A 103 7.81 4.33 -2.26
C PHE A 103 8.35 3.90 -0.90
N MET A 104 7.46 3.38 -0.05
CA MET A 104 7.87 2.60 1.11
C MET A 104 8.47 1.28 0.63
N THR A 105 9.76 1.10 0.84
CA THR A 105 10.50 -0.08 0.37
C THR A 105 11.21 -0.80 1.50
N ASP A 106 11.39 -2.10 1.33
CA ASP A 106 12.16 -2.94 2.23
C ASP A 106 13.38 -3.55 1.51
N TYR A 107 14.42 -3.87 2.27
CA TYR A 107 15.63 -4.53 1.78
C TYR A 107 15.94 -5.72 2.68
N ASP A 108 16.05 -6.91 2.09
CA ASP A 108 16.34 -8.12 2.85
C ASP A 108 17.22 -9.09 2.08
N GLU A 109 18.35 -9.43 2.69
CA GLU A 109 19.32 -10.39 2.17
C GLU A 109 19.41 -11.66 3.02
N LYS A 110 18.72 -11.74 4.16
CA LYS A 110 18.81 -12.86 5.12
C LYS A 110 18.02 -14.08 4.65
N ASP A 111 18.60 -15.26 4.80
CA ASP A 111 18.02 -16.55 4.39
C ASP A 111 17.85 -16.72 2.86
N ALA A 112 17.45 -17.93 2.46
CA ALA A 112 17.14 -18.25 1.06
C ALA A 112 16.01 -17.37 0.52
N ILE A 113 16.05 -17.08 -0.79
CA ILE A 113 15.09 -16.18 -1.47
C ILE A 113 13.62 -16.60 -1.25
N GLY A 114 13.33 -17.91 -1.23
CA GLY A 114 11.99 -18.42 -0.98
C GLY A 114 11.45 -18.02 0.40
N ARG A 115 12.28 -18.04 1.46
CA ARG A 115 11.88 -17.59 2.80
C ARG A 115 11.63 -16.08 2.84
N ARG A 116 12.40 -15.31 2.07
CA ARG A 116 12.20 -13.86 1.92
C ARG A 116 10.87 -13.56 1.24
N TYR A 117 10.54 -14.25 0.15
CA TYR A 117 9.22 -14.14 -0.47
C TYR A 117 8.09 -14.47 0.50
N ARG A 118 8.21 -15.55 1.30
CA ARG A 118 7.19 -15.90 2.30
C ARG A 118 7.00 -14.83 3.36
N ARG A 119 8.08 -14.17 3.83
CA ARG A 119 7.97 -13.04 4.77
C ARG A 119 7.19 -11.88 4.15
N GLN A 120 7.56 -11.51 2.93
CA GLN A 120 6.95 -10.39 2.20
C GLN A 120 5.48 -10.66 1.84
N ASP A 121 5.14 -11.89 1.44
CA ASP A 121 3.76 -12.33 1.20
C ASP A 121 2.90 -12.18 2.47
N ALA A 122 3.44 -12.59 3.63
CA ALA A 122 2.72 -12.54 4.92
C ALA A 122 2.48 -11.11 5.44
N ILE A 123 3.36 -10.16 5.13
CA ILE A 123 3.18 -8.75 5.49
C ILE A 123 2.49 -7.91 4.40
N GLY A 124 2.19 -8.54 3.25
CA GLY A 124 1.36 -7.97 2.20
C GLY A 124 2.10 -7.10 1.21
N THR A 125 3.43 -7.19 1.14
CA THR A 125 4.23 -6.44 0.15
C THR A 125 3.86 -6.88 -1.26
N PRO A 126 3.32 -5.98 -2.12
CA PRO A 126 2.83 -6.35 -3.44
C PRO A 126 3.91 -6.85 -4.40
N PHE A 127 5.11 -6.27 -4.33
CA PHE A 127 6.20 -6.53 -5.26
C PHE A 127 7.48 -6.98 -4.55
N CYS A 128 8.02 -8.12 -4.97
CA CYS A 128 9.37 -8.55 -4.61
C CYS A 128 10.28 -8.43 -5.83
N ILE A 129 11.32 -7.63 -5.75
CA ILE A 129 12.28 -7.38 -6.82
C ILE A 129 13.55 -8.15 -6.50
N THR A 130 13.91 -9.09 -7.35
CA THR A 130 15.09 -9.95 -7.15
C THR A 130 16.21 -9.55 -8.07
N ILE A 131 17.40 -9.39 -7.48
CA ILE A 131 18.65 -9.10 -8.17
C ILE A 131 19.44 -10.39 -8.25
N ASP A 132 19.69 -10.90 -9.45
CA ASP A 132 20.45 -12.12 -9.69
C ASP A 132 21.71 -11.83 -10.51
N HIS A 133 22.48 -12.88 -10.83
CA HIS A 133 23.72 -12.72 -11.61
C HIS A 133 23.47 -12.13 -13.00
N GLN A 134 22.32 -12.43 -13.62
CA GLN A 134 21.97 -11.88 -14.92
C GLN A 134 21.74 -10.36 -14.83
N THR A 135 21.28 -9.83 -13.69
CA THR A 135 21.20 -8.37 -13.47
C THR A 135 22.54 -7.66 -13.70
N LEU A 136 23.66 -8.28 -13.31
CA LEU A 136 24.99 -7.67 -13.50
C LEU A 136 25.46 -7.70 -14.96
N GLU A 137 24.87 -8.56 -15.79
CA GLU A 137 25.22 -8.73 -17.20
C GLU A 137 24.35 -7.87 -18.12
N ASP A 138 23.04 -7.82 -17.86
CA ASP A 138 22.06 -7.25 -18.79
C ASP A 138 21.16 -6.14 -18.21
N ASP A 139 21.38 -5.71 -16.97
CA ASP A 139 20.59 -4.70 -16.27
C ASP A 139 19.07 -5.02 -16.22
N THR A 140 18.76 -6.30 -16.02
CA THR A 140 17.39 -6.76 -15.80
C THR A 140 17.20 -7.39 -14.42
N VAL A 141 16.03 -7.16 -13.83
CA VAL A 141 15.64 -7.69 -12.53
C VAL A 141 14.36 -8.50 -12.66
N THR A 142 14.14 -9.40 -11.71
CA THR A 142 12.92 -10.19 -11.65
C THR A 142 11.91 -9.54 -10.71
N LEU A 143 10.77 -9.11 -11.25
CA LEU A 143 9.64 -8.59 -10.49
C LEU A 143 8.65 -9.72 -10.22
N ARG A 144 8.48 -10.07 -8.95
CA ARG A 144 7.51 -11.07 -8.49
C ARG A 144 6.28 -10.38 -7.89
N TYR A 145 5.09 -10.80 -8.33
CA TYR A 145 3.81 -10.33 -7.83
C TYR A 145 3.35 -11.19 -6.65
N ARG A 146 2.90 -10.56 -5.56
CA ARG A 146 2.39 -11.25 -4.36
C ARG A 146 1.22 -12.18 -4.69
N ASP A 147 0.22 -11.63 -5.38
CA ASP A 147 -1.10 -12.26 -5.53
C ASP A 147 -1.11 -13.43 -6.50
N SER A 148 -0.45 -13.27 -7.65
CA SER A 148 -0.37 -14.30 -8.71
C SER A 148 0.86 -15.19 -8.60
N MET A 149 1.87 -14.81 -7.79
CA MET A 149 3.20 -15.43 -7.75
C MET A 149 3.98 -15.35 -9.07
N GLU A 150 3.44 -14.67 -10.08
CA GLU A 150 4.07 -14.52 -11.38
C GLU A 150 5.42 -13.80 -11.25
N GLN A 151 6.42 -14.23 -12.02
CA GLN A 151 7.73 -13.61 -12.10
C GLN A 151 7.93 -13.04 -13.49
N LYS A 152 8.12 -11.71 -13.60
CA LYS A 152 8.40 -11.02 -14.86
C LYS A 152 9.78 -10.42 -14.84
N ARG A 153 10.56 -10.67 -15.89
CA ARG A 153 11.86 -10.05 -16.08
C ARG A 153 11.69 -8.68 -16.73
N VAL A 154 12.20 -7.64 -16.09
CA VAL A 154 12.06 -6.25 -16.53
C VAL A 154 13.40 -5.54 -16.43
N LYS A 155 13.60 -4.51 -17.26
CA LYS A 155 14.77 -3.62 -17.13
C LYS A 155 14.71 -2.88 -15.80
N THR A 156 15.86 -2.66 -15.16
CA THR A 156 15.95 -1.96 -13.87
C THR A 156 15.26 -0.59 -13.91
N GLY A 157 15.46 0.18 -14.99
CA GLY A 157 14.82 1.48 -15.19
C GLY A 157 13.28 1.45 -15.33
N ALA A 158 12.70 0.30 -15.70
CA ALA A 158 11.24 0.15 -15.85
C ALA A 158 10.53 -0.20 -14.53
N VAL A 159 11.28 -0.60 -13.49
CA VAL A 159 10.72 -1.06 -12.21
C VAL A 159 9.89 0.02 -11.55
N LYS A 160 10.38 1.27 -11.53
CA LYS A 160 9.69 2.40 -10.91
C LYS A 160 8.30 2.63 -11.53
N GLU A 161 8.21 2.64 -12.85
CA GLU A 161 6.95 2.83 -13.56
C GLU A 161 6.02 1.63 -13.42
N ALA A 162 6.56 0.41 -13.41
CA ALA A 162 5.76 -0.80 -13.16
C ALA A 162 5.12 -0.76 -11.76
N VAL A 163 5.87 -0.41 -10.72
CA VAL A 163 5.34 -0.26 -9.36
C VAL A 163 4.35 0.89 -9.28
N LYS A 164 4.65 2.03 -9.90
CA LYS A 164 3.77 3.20 -9.89
C LYS A 164 2.41 2.92 -10.52
N LYS A 165 2.39 2.29 -11.69
CA LYS A 165 1.16 1.97 -12.45
C LYS A 165 0.18 1.12 -11.63
N GLU A 166 0.69 0.15 -10.88
CA GLU A 166 -0.13 -0.72 -10.04
C GLU A 166 -0.59 -0.06 -8.72
N LEU A 167 0.02 1.07 -8.36
CA LEU A 167 -0.38 1.88 -7.20
C LEU A 167 -1.33 3.03 -7.58
N GLU A 168 -1.56 3.29 -8.86
CA GLU A 168 -2.51 4.31 -9.30
C GLU A 168 -3.95 3.80 -9.20
N VAL A 169 -4.80 4.58 -8.53
CA VAL A 169 -6.25 4.32 -8.47
C VAL A 169 -6.88 4.86 -9.74
N SER A 170 -7.41 3.97 -10.58
CA SER A 170 -8.29 4.36 -11.67
C SER A 170 -9.69 4.62 -11.09
N PHE A 171 -10.18 5.85 -11.20
CA PHE A 171 -11.55 6.23 -10.84
C PHE A 171 -12.49 6.12 -12.04
#